data_AF-A0A351DCX4-F1
#
_entry.id   AF-A0A351DCX4-F1
#
_cell.length_a   1.000
_cell.length_b   1.000
_cell.length_c   1.000
_cell.angle_alpha   90.00
_cell.angle_beta   90.00
_cell.angle_gamma   90.00
#
_symmetry.space_group_name_H-M   'P 1'
#
loop_
_entity.id
_entity.type
_entity.pdbx_description
1 polymer ?
#
loop_
_entity_poly.entity_id
_entity_poly.type
_entity_poly.pdbx_seq_one_letter_code
_entity_poly.pdbx_strand_id
1 'polypeptide(L)' 'GRVGGGGSEIAMACDLRFAATETAVMNQMEVPIGIIPGGGGTQRLPELVGYSRALELIVGGLDLDATTGEKWGYFNRALP' A
#
# COMPACT_ATOMS: atom_id res chain seq x y z
N GLY A 1 7.62 2.88 10.13
CA GLY A 1 8.72 2.77 9.15
C GLY A 1 8.16 2.58 7.74
N ARG A 2 8.99 2.58 6.70
CA ARG A 2 8.52 2.49 5.30
C ARG A 2 8.40 1.05 4.81
N VAL A 3 7.35 0.78 4.05
CA VAL A 3 7.13 -0.49 3.35
C VAL A 3 6.77 -0.19 1.88
N GLY A 4 7.55 -0.72 0.93
CA GLY A 4 7.39 -0.36 -0.49
C GLY A 4 7.56 -1.53 -1.43
N GLY A 5 6.88 -1.44 -2.58
CA GLY A 5 6.88 -2.44 -3.64
C GLY A 5 6.65 -3.86 -3.12
N GLY A 6 7.57 -4.79 -3.40
CA GLY A 6 7.51 -6.16 -2.89
C GLY A 6 7.33 -6.29 -1.36
N GLY A 7 7.85 -5.34 -0.57
CA GLY A 7 7.58 -5.32 0.88
C GLY A 7 6.11 -5.02 1.21
N SER A 8 5.48 -4.12 0.43
CA SER A 8 4.03 -3.84 0.55
C SER A 8 3.22 -5.05 0.08
N GLU A 9 3.68 -5.76 -0.94
CA GLU A 9 3.04 -6.98 -1.42
C GLU A 9 3.07 -8.11 -0.37
N ILE A 10 4.18 -8.26 0.37
CA ILE A 10 4.26 -9.15 1.53
C ILE A 10 3.28 -8.71 2.62
N ALA A 11 3.24 -7.42 2.95
CA ALA A 11 2.31 -6.91 3.96
C ALA A 11 0.84 -7.20 3.57
N MET A 12 0.46 -7.00 2.31
CA MET A 12 -0.88 -7.31 1.80
C MET A 12 -1.18 -8.81 1.79
N ALA A 13 -0.17 -9.67 1.77
CA ALA A 13 -0.35 -11.12 1.88
C ALA A 13 -0.61 -11.59 3.33
N CYS A 14 -0.39 -10.74 4.34
CA CYS A 14 -0.80 -11.01 5.71
C CYS A 14 -2.30 -10.75 5.92
N ASP A 15 -2.91 -11.49 6.84
CA ASP A 15 -4.34 -11.36 7.16
C ASP A 15 -4.69 -9.98 7.72
N LEU A 16 -3.82 -9.43 8.57
CA LEU A 16 -4.01 -8.15 9.26
C LEU A 16 -2.75 -7.28 9.14
N ARG A 17 -2.96 -5.97 9.03
CA ARG A 17 -1.92 -4.94 8.95
C ARG A 17 -2.22 -3.79 9.90
N PHE A 18 -1.30 -3.51 10.82
CA PHE A 18 -1.36 -2.37 11.74
C PHE A 18 -0.21 -1.41 11.43
N ALA A 19 -0.47 -0.11 11.48
CA ALA A 19 0.50 0.92 11.09
C ALA A 19 0.72 1.94 12.21
N ALA A 20 1.98 2.29 12.48
CA ALA A 20 2.33 3.38 13.38
C ALA A 20 1.99 4.74 12.73
N THR A 21 1.15 5.57 13.35
CA THR A 21 0.64 6.82 12.79
C THR A 21 1.75 7.81 12.45
N GLU A 22 2.83 7.83 13.23
CA GLU A 22 3.90 8.82 13.08
C GLU A 22 4.94 8.46 12.02
N THR A 23 5.08 7.17 11.68
CA THR A 23 6.23 6.71 10.88
C THR A 23 5.90 5.74 9.77
N ALA A 24 4.68 5.18 9.71
CA ALA A 24 4.35 4.20 8.69
C ALA A 24 3.98 4.86 7.37
N VAL A 25 4.67 4.43 6.31
CA VAL A 25 4.45 4.88 4.93
C VAL A 25 4.46 3.66 4.02
N MET A 26 3.45 3.53 3.18
CA MET A 26 3.29 2.48 2.18
C MET A 26 3.44 3.05 0.77
N ASN A 27 4.00 2.29 -0.17
CA ASN A 27 3.87 2.60 -1.60
C ASN A 27 4.03 1.38 -2.52
N GLN A 28 3.73 1.60 -3.82
CA GLN A 28 4.00 0.68 -4.93
C GLN A 28 4.87 1.45 -5.96
N MET A 29 6.20 1.39 -5.80
CA MET A 29 7.17 2.18 -6.57
C MET A 29 7.65 1.51 -7.86
N GLU A 30 7.00 0.44 -8.28
CA GLU A 30 7.37 -0.34 -9.46
C GLU A 30 7.26 0.48 -10.76
N VAL A 31 6.22 1.29 -10.91
CA VAL A 31 6.01 2.10 -12.13
C VAL A 31 7.11 3.14 -12.34
N PRO A 32 7.52 3.93 -11.32
CA PRO A 32 8.68 4.81 -11.41
C PRO A 32 9.99 4.13 -11.87
N ILE A 33 10.15 2.83 -11.63
CA ILE A 33 11.34 2.06 -12.04
C ILE A 33 11.11 1.23 -13.33
N GLY A 34 10.00 1.47 -14.04
CA GLY A 34 9.73 0.89 -15.36
C GLY A 34 9.10 -0.51 -15.35
N ILE A 35 8.54 -0.93 -14.21
CA ILE A 35 7.82 -2.21 -14.09
C ILE A 35 6.45 -2.02 -13.41
N ILE A 36 5.74 -3.11 -13.14
CA ILE A 36 4.47 -3.10 -12.39
C ILE A 36 4.60 -3.96 -11.13
N PRO A 37 3.74 -3.79 -10.11
CA PRO A 37 3.70 -4.68 -8.96
C PRO A 37 3.41 -6.13 -9.38
N GLY A 38 4.39 -7.02 -9.14
CA GLY A 38 4.40 -8.39 -9.64
C GLY A 38 4.12 -9.48 -8.59
N GLY A 39 4.30 -9.20 -7.30
CA GLY A 39 4.03 -10.09 -6.17
C GLY A 39 2.57 -10.07 -5.68
N GLY A 40 1.66 -9.49 -6.48
CA GLY A 40 0.23 -9.45 -6.22
C GLY A 40 -0.31 -8.06 -5.85
N GLY A 41 0.51 -7.01 -5.92
CA GLY A 41 0.07 -5.62 -5.67
C GLY A 41 -1.00 -5.16 -6.64
N THR A 42 -0.96 -5.61 -7.89
CA THR A 42 -2.02 -5.35 -8.89
C THR A 42 -3.34 -6.05 -8.59
N GLN A 43 -3.34 -7.07 -7.74
CA GLN A 43 -4.53 -7.87 -7.41
C GLN A 43 -5.11 -7.49 -6.04
N ARG A 44 -4.27 -7.49 -4.99
CA ARG A 44 -4.72 -7.24 -3.61
C ARG A 44 -5.01 -5.76 -3.35
N LEU A 45 -4.24 -4.83 -3.92
CA LEU A 45 -4.43 -3.42 -3.63
C LEU A 45 -5.80 -2.90 -4.09
N PRO A 46 -6.29 -3.19 -5.32
CA PRO A 46 -7.64 -2.82 -5.73
C PRO A 46 -8.75 -3.40 -4.86
N GLU A 47 -8.59 -4.61 -4.30
CA GLU A 47 -9.56 -5.21 -3.38
C GLU A 47 -9.59 -4.50 -2.02
N LEU A 48 -8.44 -4.00 -1.56
CA LEU A 48 -8.31 -3.30 -0.28
C LEU A 48 -8.76 -1.85 -0.33
N VAL A 49 -8.31 -1.09 -1.34
CA VAL A 49 -8.53 0.37 -1.41
C VAL A 49 -9.52 0.81 -2.50
N GLY A 50 -10.00 -0.12 -3.32
CA GLY A 50 -10.78 0.16 -4.52
C GLY A 50 -9.91 0.47 -5.74
N TYR A 51 -10.43 0.15 -6.92
CA TYR A 51 -9.68 0.19 -8.18
C TYR A 51 -9.05 1.57 -8.48
N SER A 52 -9.81 2.66 -8.41
CA SER A 52 -9.31 4.00 -8.76
C SER A 52 -8.18 4.47 -7.86
N ARG A 53 -8.26 4.23 -6.55
CA ARG A 53 -7.20 4.57 -5.58
C ARG A 53 -5.97 3.68 -5.76
N ALA A 54 -6.17 2.39 -6.04
CA ALA A 54 -5.06 1.50 -6.34
C ALA A 54 -4.31 1.97 -7.58
N LEU A 55 -5.03 2.42 -8.62
CA LEU A 55 -4.43 2.96 -9.84
C LEU A 55 -3.67 4.26 -9.57
N GLU A 56 -4.23 5.17 -8.76
CA GLU A 56 -3.57 6.39 -8.31
C GLU A 56 -2.24 6.10 -7.59
N LEU A 57 -2.23 5.14 -6.65
CA LEU A 57 -1.04 4.75 -5.91
C LEU A 57 0.01 4.08 -6.80
N ILE A 58 -0.40 3.12 -7.65
CA ILE A 58 0.51 2.32 -8.49
C ILE A 58 1.08 3.17 -9.62
N VAL A 59 0.22 3.81 -10.42
CA VAL A 59 0.66 4.59 -11.59
C VAL A 59 1.37 5.86 -11.15
N GLY A 60 0.90 6.48 -10.07
CA GLY A 60 1.51 7.70 -9.53
C GLY A 60 2.80 7.46 -8.75
N GLY A 61 3.09 6.22 -8.33
CA GLY A 61 4.22 5.92 -7.45
C GLY A 61 4.14 6.73 -6.15
N LEU A 62 2.94 6.84 -5.57
CA LEU A 62 2.66 7.73 -4.45
C LEU A 62 2.83 7.03 -3.11
N ASP A 63 3.20 7.84 -2.12
CA ASP A 63 3.24 7.43 -0.73
C ASP A 63 1.86 7.54 -0.07
N LEU A 64 1.52 6.52 0.70
CA LEU A 64 0.30 6.42 1.49
C LEU A 64 0.69 6.41 2.97
N ASP A 65 0.27 7.44 3.71
CA ASP A 65 0.46 7.50 5.15
C ASP A 65 -0.48 6.55 5.89
N ALA A 66 -0.17 6.26 7.17
CA ALA A 66 -0.94 5.34 8.00
C ALA A 66 -2.42 5.73 8.16
N THR A 67 -2.70 7.03 8.36
CA THR A 67 -4.06 7.52 8.66
C THR A 67 -4.94 7.42 7.43
N THR A 68 -4.41 7.82 6.27
CA THR A 68 -5.11 7.66 4.99
C THR A 68 -5.25 6.19 4.62
N GLY A 69 -4.21 5.38 4.84
CA GLY A 69 -4.22 3.96 4.56
C GLY A 69 -5.23 3.16 5.39
N GLU A 70 -5.49 3.53 6.65
CA GLU A 70 -6.59 2.97 7.44
C GLU A 70 -7.95 3.37 6.84
N LYS A 71 -8.17 4.65 6.55
CA LYS A 71 -9.42 5.15 5.96
C LYS A 71 -9.73 4.50 4.61
N TRP A 72 -8.69 4.14 3.86
CA TRP A 72 -8.83 3.52 2.55
C TRP A 72 -8.93 2.00 2.62
N GLY A 73 -8.64 1.36 3.76
CA GLY A 73 -8.72 -0.09 3.92
C GLY A 73 -7.41 -0.85 3.64
N TYR A 74 -6.31 -0.15 3.33
CA TYR A 74 -5.01 -0.79 3.23
C TYR A 74 -4.56 -1.30 4.60
N PHE A 75 -4.60 -0.47 5.63
CA PHE A 75 -4.34 -0.89 7.01
C PHE A 75 -5.66 -1.23 7.70
N ASN A 76 -5.66 -2.24 8.57
CA ASN A 76 -6.80 -2.53 9.41
C ASN A 76 -7.01 -1.42 10.44
N ARG A 77 -5.92 -0.95 11.05
CA ARG A 77 -5.91 0.22 11.96
C ARG A 77 -4.57 0.94 11.93
N ALA A 78 -4.60 2.26 12.09
CA ALA A 78 -3.44 3.05 12.47
C ALA A 78 -3.43 3.23 14.00
N LEU A 79 -2.25 3.10 14.61
CA LEU A 79 -2.02 3.14 16.05
C LEU A 79 -0.85 4.09 16.36
N PRO A 80 -0.78 4.71 17.55
CA PRO A 80 0.37 5.51 17.97
C PRO A 80 1.69 4.73 17.87
#